data_AF-A0A9P9D6F4-F1
#
_entry.id   AF-A0A9P9D6F4-F1
#
_cell.length_a   1.000
_cell.length_b   1.000
_cell.length_c   1.000
_cell.angle_alpha   90.00
_cell.angle_beta   90.00
_cell.angle_gamma   90.00
#
_symmetry.space_group_name_H-M   'P 1'
#
loop_
_entity.id
_entity.type
_entity.pdbx_description
1 polymer ?
#
loop_
_entity_poly.entity_id
_entity_poly.type
_entity_poly.pdbx_seq_one_letter_code
_entity_poly.pdbx_strand_id
1 'polypeptide(L)'
;SCPKSTYNELWGLETKFWDNFLYPANLEQAKVANSTFFAEDPLVQGRADITRNFPGRELNTEYLFGLFTDPNSVSLLNVPVSYEITEFTAYDYVAAATTVVMFNSSLFEIVVPVTIDTFIAWNDRREILQYDATFRWFGFLLDTLAAAVAKKLGAPSRVEAITTLAHTLATGICQAHDKYCTGASKQYGDNAECMNFLTGSIRFGQDYELGRNTLLCRSVRQQMVQYLPEVHCPHIGPTGGGMCVDDQTYEEKALETYSRTLLLSVVHPKRM
;
A
#
# COMPACT_ATOMS: atom_id res chain seq x y z
N SER A 1 3.29 -30.30 1.77
CA SER A 1 3.87 -30.17 3.13
C SER A 1 4.51 -28.82 3.21
N CYS A 2 4.31 -28.05 4.28
CA CYS A 2 5.07 -26.81 4.44
C CYS A 2 6.49 -27.15 4.94
N PRO A 3 7.52 -26.38 4.52
CA PRO A 3 8.89 -26.66 4.88
C PRO A 3 9.17 -26.25 6.31
N LYS A 4 9.92 -27.07 7.05
CA LYS A 4 10.58 -26.59 8.27
C LYS A 4 11.75 -25.70 7.87
N SER A 5 11.58 -24.39 7.99
CA SER A 5 12.64 -23.40 7.78
C SER A 5 13.30 -23.06 9.12
N THR A 6 14.56 -22.69 9.08
CA THR A 6 15.26 -22.25 10.30
C THR A 6 14.94 -20.79 10.62
N TYR A 7 15.14 -20.38 11.88
CA TYR A 7 15.01 -18.97 12.27
C TYR A 7 15.86 -18.04 11.37
N ASN A 8 17.13 -18.39 11.16
CA ASN A 8 18.05 -17.59 10.35
C ASN A 8 17.63 -17.52 8.88
N GLU A 9 17.04 -18.59 8.37
CA GLU A 9 16.53 -18.63 7.00
C GLU A 9 15.34 -17.69 6.84
N LEU A 10 14.36 -17.75 7.75
CA LEU A 10 13.20 -16.86 7.72
C LEU A 10 13.60 -15.39 7.93
N TRP A 11 14.58 -15.12 8.81
CA TRP A 11 15.18 -13.79 8.93
C TRP A 11 15.78 -13.31 7.60
N GLY A 12 16.51 -14.19 6.90
CA GLY A 12 17.06 -13.90 5.58
C GLY A 12 16.00 -13.61 4.52
N LEU A 13 14.83 -14.25 4.57
CA LEU A 13 13.72 -13.98 3.65
C LEU A 13 13.01 -12.67 3.97
N GLU A 14 12.76 -12.39 5.25
CA GLU A 14 12.18 -11.13 5.73
C GLU A 14 13.04 -9.94 5.29
N THR A 15 14.33 -9.97 5.60
CA THR A 15 15.28 -8.92 5.22
C THR A 15 15.41 -8.78 3.71
N LYS A 16 15.45 -9.89 2.96
CA LYS A 16 15.46 -9.85 1.49
C LYS A 16 14.23 -9.14 0.91
N PHE A 17 13.05 -9.34 1.49
CA PHE A 17 11.85 -8.61 1.09
C PHE A 17 12.03 -7.10 1.32
N TRP A 18 12.44 -6.69 2.53
CA TRP A 18 12.62 -5.28 2.87
C TRP A 18 13.72 -4.61 2.03
N ASP A 19 14.84 -5.29 1.76
CA ASP A 19 15.90 -4.80 0.88
C ASP A 19 15.38 -4.48 -0.53
N ASN A 20 14.43 -5.27 -1.04
CA ASN A 20 13.81 -5.07 -2.34
C ASN A 20 12.60 -4.11 -2.29
N PHE A 21 12.07 -3.83 -1.11
CA PHE A 21 11.03 -2.83 -0.90
C PHE A 21 11.61 -1.40 -0.93
N LEU A 22 12.88 -1.23 -0.54
CA LEU A 22 13.57 0.06 -0.58
C LEU A 22 13.74 0.60 -2.01
N TYR A 23 13.68 1.91 -2.15
CA TYR A 23 14.09 2.59 -3.38
C TYR A 23 15.62 2.64 -3.48
N PRO A 24 16.23 2.42 -4.68
CA PRO A 24 15.59 2.16 -5.96
C PRO A 24 15.38 0.67 -6.30
N ALA A 25 15.67 -0.25 -5.38
CA ALA A 25 15.56 -1.70 -5.66
C ALA A 25 14.13 -2.11 -6.04
N ASN A 26 13.13 -1.47 -5.42
CA ASN A 26 11.71 -1.69 -5.74
C ASN A 26 11.34 -1.38 -7.20
N LEU A 27 12.09 -0.53 -7.90
CA LEU A 27 11.84 -0.21 -9.31
C LEU A 27 12.00 -1.41 -10.23
N GLU A 28 12.94 -2.31 -9.92
CA GLU A 28 13.14 -3.52 -10.71
C GLU A 28 11.97 -4.48 -10.53
N GLN A 29 11.48 -4.62 -9.30
CA GLN A 29 10.34 -5.46 -8.99
C GLN A 29 9.04 -4.91 -9.59
N ALA A 30 8.81 -3.59 -9.48
CA ALA A 30 7.60 -2.93 -9.99
C ALA A 30 7.43 -3.05 -11.51
N LYS A 31 8.52 -3.22 -12.27
CA LYS A 31 8.49 -3.38 -13.74
C LYS A 31 8.15 -4.81 -14.18
N VAL A 32 8.28 -5.78 -13.29
CA VAL A 32 8.08 -7.19 -13.61
C VAL A 32 6.76 -7.62 -13.00
N ALA A 33 5.69 -7.70 -13.81
CA ALA A 33 4.36 -8.14 -13.33
C ALA A 33 4.39 -9.51 -12.60
N ASN A 34 5.43 -10.32 -12.83
CA ASN A 34 5.62 -11.64 -12.23
C ASN A 34 6.89 -11.74 -11.39
N SER A 35 6.96 -11.01 -10.27
CA SER A 35 8.10 -11.12 -9.35
C SER A 35 8.24 -12.56 -8.81
N THR A 36 9.47 -13.04 -8.76
CA THR A 36 9.81 -14.35 -8.16
C THR A 36 9.78 -14.31 -6.62
N PHE A 37 9.47 -13.16 -6.01
CA PHE A 37 9.27 -13.06 -4.57
C PHE A 37 7.97 -13.69 -4.10
N PHE A 38 6.95 -13.75 -4.97
CA PHE A 38 5.63 -14.26 -4.65
C PHE A 38 5.38 -15.61 -5.31
N ALA A 39 4.60 -16.47 -4.65
CA ALA A 39 4.19 -17.73 -5.24
C ALA A 39 3.34 -17.53 -6.51
N GLU A 40 3.21 -18.57 -7.32
CA GLU A 40 2.40 -18.53 -8.54
C GLU A 40 0.91 -18.43 -8.24
N ASP A 41 0.14 -17.91 -9.19
CA ASP A 41 -1.31 -17.87 -9.06
C ASP A 41 -1.93 -19.27 -9.05
N PRO A 42 -3.01 -19.49 -8.28
CA PRO A 42 -3.71 -18.53 -7.41
C PRO A 42 -3.24 -18.63 -5.94
N LEU A 43 -1.98 -19.02 -5.71
CA LEU A 43 -1.50 -19.41 -4.37
C LEU A 43 -1.20 -18.22 -3.47
N VAL A 44 -0.68 -17.12 -4.04
CA VAL A 44 -0.29 -15.95 -3.25
C VAL A 44 -1.49 -15.07 -2.88
N GLN A 45 -1.52 -14.64 -1.61
CA GLN A 45 -2.55 -13.77 -1.05
C GLN A 45 -1.93 -12.72 -0.12
N GLY A 46 -2.17 -11.45 -0.41
CA GLY A 46 -1.70 -10.34 0.41
C GLY A 46 -2.83 -9.55 1.04
N ARG A 47 -2.63 -9.04 2.24
CA ARG A 47 -3.55 -8.07 2.86
C ARG A 47 -2.77 -6.96 3.53
N ALA A 48 -3.23 -5.72 3.35
CA ALA A 48 -2.82 -4.59 4.18
C ALA A 48 -4.05 -3.96 4.83
N ASP A 49 -3.99 -3.77 6.14
CA ASP A 49 -5.11 -3.40 7.01
C ASP A 49 -5.87 -2.14 6.55
N ILE A 50 -5.14 -1.06 6.23
CA ILE A 50 -5.71 0.23 5.84
C ILE A 50 -6.12 0.30 4.36
N THR A 51 -5.82 -0.73 3.57
CA THR A 51 -6.13 -0.78 2.12
C THR A 51 -7.12 -1.89 1.77
N ARG A 52 -6.67 -2.93 1.06
CA ARG A 52 -7.44 -4.03 0.49
C ARG A 52 -6.63 -5.33 0.55
N ASN A 53 -7.23 -6.35 -0.03
CA ASN A 53 -6.60 -7.61 -0.33
C ASN A 53 -6.03 -7.61 -1.74
N PHE A 54 -4.99 -8.40 -1.93
CA PHE A 54 -4.21 -8.51 -3.15
C PHE A 54 -4.16 -10.00 -3.55
N PRO A 55 -5.15 -10.48 -4.32
CA PRO A 55 -5.11 -11.83 -4.86
C PRO A 55 -4.11 -11.92 -6.03
N GLY A 56 -3.25 -12.93 -6.01
CA GLY A 56 -2.37 -13.24 -7.13
C GLY A 56 -1.13 -12.37 -7.25
N ARG A 57 -0.15 -12.87 -8.00
CA ARG A 57 1.23 -12.39 -8.06
C ARG A 57 1.33 -10.99 -8.64
N GLU A 58 0.53 -10.70 -9.66
CA GLU A 58 0.50 -9.40 -10.32
C GLU A 58 0.19 -8.29 -9.31
N LEU A 59 -0.98 -8.36 -8.66
CA LEU A 59 -1.39 -7.35 -7.69
C LEU A 59 -0.41 -7.25 -6.51
N ASN A 60 0.08 -8.38 -5.97
CA ASN A 60 1.05 -8.33 -4.87
C ASN A 60 2.36 -7.63 -5.30
N THR A 61 2.83 -7.91 -6.50
CA THR A 61 4.06 -7.29 -7.03
C THR A 61 3.87 -5.79 -7.26
N GLU A 62 2.83 -5.44 -7.99
CA GLU A 62 2.54 -4.06 -8.34
C GLU A 62 2.27 -3.19 -7.11
N TYR A 63 1.51 -3.70 -6.12
CA TYR A 63 1.18 -2.90 -4.95
C TYR A 63 2.30 -2.82 -3.93
N LEU A 64 3.01 -3.91 -3.63
CA LEU A 64 4.10 -3.83 -2.64
C LEU A 64 5.32 -3.09 -3.19
N PHE A 65 5.64 -3.23 -4.48
CA PHE A 65 6.83 -2.59 -5.04
C PHE A 65 6.54 -1.33 -5.85
N GLY A 66 5.36 -1.19 -6.45
CA GLY A 66 5.02 -0.07 -7.34
C GLY A 66 4.49 1.19 -6.64
N LEU A 67 3.90 1.07 -5.45
CA LEU A 67 3.29 2.20 -4.73
C LEU A 67 4.29 3.28 -4.30
N PHE A 68 5.56 2.93 -4.13
CA PHE A 68 6.57 3.81 -3.54
C PHE A 68 7.80 3.98 -4.43
N THR A 69 7.57 4.25 -5.71
CA THR A 69 8.60 4.21 -6.76
C THR A 69 9.04 5.58 -7.27
N ASP A 70 8.23 6.63 -7.12
CA ASP A 70 8.57 7.96 -7.66
C ASP A 70 8.86 8.97 -6.54
N PRO A 71 10.13 9.38 -6.36
CA PRO A 71 10.48 10.41 -5.39
C PRO A 71 10.00 11.81 -5.79
N ASN A 72 9.62 12.03 -7.05
CA ASN A 72 9.17 13.35 -7.55
C ASN A 72 7.65 13.50 -7.54
N SER A 73 6.93 12.43 -7.24
CA SER A 73 5.48 12.46 -7.25
C SER A 73 4.90 13.18 -6.04
N VAL A 74 3.70 13.72 -6.17
CA VAL A 74 2.95 14.30 -5.04
C VAL A 74 2.19 13.19 -4.35
N SER A 75 2.82 12.53 -3.36
CA SER A 75 2.24 11.43 -2.60
C SER A 75 2.46 11.57 -1.09
N LEU A 76 1.70 10.82 -0.29
CA LEU A 76 1.77 10.88 1.17
C LEU A 76 3.14 10.50 1.74
N LEU A 77 3.80 9.48 1.18
CA LEU A 77 5.06 8.95 1.72
C LEU A 77 6.23 8.96 0.74
N ASN A 78 5.98 9.10 -0.57
CA ASN A 78 6.98 8.93 -1.63
C ASN A 78 7.70 7.58 -1.55
N VAL A 79 8.98 7.55 -1.14
CA VAL A 79 9.86 6.38 -1.32
C VAL A 79 10.46 5.90 0.01
N PRO A 80 10.50 4.59 0.28
CA PRO A 80 11.22 4.02 1.42
C PRO A 80 12.72 4.05 1.15
N VAL A 81 13.51 4.48 2.12
CA VAL A 81 14.97 4.68 1.97
C VAL A 81 15.82 3.82 2.92
N SER A 82 15.25 3.41 4.05
CA SER A 82 15.90 2.49 4.98
C SER A 82 14.85 1.79 5.85
N TYR A 83 15.23 0.69 6.49
CA TYR A 83 14.38 0.02 7.47
C TYR A 83 15.20 -0.52 8.64
N GLU A 84 14.52 -0.78 9.75
CA GLU A 84 15.04 -1.51 10.91
C GLU A 84 13.96 -2.46 11.43
N ILE A 85 14.28 -3.76 11.51
CA ILE A 85 13.42 -4.75 12.14
C ILE A 85 13.68 -4.69 13.65
N THR A 86 12.70 -4.20 14.42
CA THR A 86 12.83 -4.00 15.87
C THR A 86 12.37 -5.21 16.67
N GLU A 87 11.46 -6.01 16.12
CA GLU A 87 10.95 -7.22 16.73
C GLU A 87 10.82 -8.29 15.64
N PHE A 88 11.24 -9.53 15.94
CA PHE A 88 11.12 -10.63 14.99
C PHE A 88 10.94 -11.96 15.71
N THR A 89 9.96 -12.74 15.26
CA THR A 89 9.77 -14.12 15.67
C THR A 89 9.48 -14.97 14.45
N ALA A 90 9.94 -16.21 14.47
CA ALA A 90 9.83 -17.11 13.34
C ALA A 90 9.63 -18.55 13.81
N TYR A 91 8.76 -19.26 13.11
CA TYR A 91 8.46 -20.66 13.37
C TYR A 91 8.01 -21.35 12.09
N ASP A 92 8.56 -22.55 11.85
CA ASP A 92 8.23 -23.40 10.70
C ASP A 92 8.49 -22.71 9.36
N TYR A 93 7.49 -22.15 8.70
CA TYR A 93 7.59 -21.45 7.42
C TYR A 93 7.04 -20.01 7.49
N VAL A 94 6.91 -19.48 8.70
CA VAL A 94 6.21 -18.24 8.99
C VAL A 94 7.06 -17.35 9.88
N ALA A 95 7.03 -16.05 9.61
CA ALA A 95 7.63 -15.04 10.47
C ALA A 95 6.63 -13.93 10.78
N ALA A 96 6.79 -13.32 11.95
CA ALA A 96 6.16 -12.07 12.29
C ALA A 96 7.23 -11.05 12.66
N ALA A 97 7.12 -9.84 12.15
CA ALA A 97 8.10 -8.79 12.37
C ALA A 97 7.42 -7.44 12.63
N THR A 98 8.03 -6.63 13.50
CA THR A 98 7.75 -5.20 13.59
C THR A 98 8.92 -4.49 12.91
N THR A 99 8.62 -3.72 11.87
CA THR A 99 9.64 -3.03 11.06
C THR A 99 9.37 -1.54 11.03
N VAL A 100 10.38 -0.73 11.35
CA VAL A 100 10.34 0.73 11.16
C VAL A 100 10.96 1.04 9.81
N VAL A 101 10.15 1.52 8.87
CA VAL A 101 10.60 1.94 7.54
C VAL A 101 10.66 3.46 7.48
N MET A 102 11.79 4.00 7.04
CA MET A 102 11.96 5.43 6.84
C MET A 102 11.54 5.78 5.41
N PHE A 103 10.56 6.67 5.30
CA PHE A 103 10.10 7.20 4.01
C PHE A 103 10.62 8.62 3.81
N ASN A 104 11.22 8.88 2.65
CA ASN A 104 11.65 10.22 2.28
C ASN A 104 10.53 10.92 1.50
N SER A 105 9.76 11.78 2.18
CA SER A 105 8.66 12.49 1.53
C SER A 105 9.10 13.86 1.00
N SER A 106 9.12 13.97 -0.31
CA SER A 106 9.43 15.21 -1.03
C SER A 106 8.35 16.27 -0.82
N LEU A 107 7.08 15.86 -0.69
CA LEU A 107 5.97 16.79 -0.44
C LEU A 107 6.17 17.55 0.89
N PHE A 108 6.55 16.82 1.94
CA PHE A 108 6.71 17.36 3.29
C PHE A 108 8.15 17.80 3.61
N GLU A 109 9.12 17.52 2.72
CA GLU A 109 10.56 17.78 2.91
C GLU A 109 11.09 17.18 4.23
N ILE A 110 10.58 16.01 4.60
CA ILE A 110 10.93 15.30 5.83
C ILE A 110 11.12 13.81 5.55
N VAL A 111 11.94 13.18 6.39
CA VAL A 111 12.01 11.72 6.48
C VAL A 111 11.08 11.28 7.62
N VAL A 112 10.15 10.37 7.31
CA VAL A 112 9.09 9.97 8.22
C VAL A 112 9.20 8.48 8.54
N PRO A 113 9.32 8.11 9.82
CA PRO A 113 9.26 6.71 10.22
C PRO A 113 7.82 6.19 10.13
N VAL A 114 7.65 5.01 9.54
CA VAL A 114 6.39 4.28 9.48
C VAL A 114 6.62 2.88 10.04
N THR A 115 5.89 2.52 11.10
CA THR A 115 5.98 1.20 11.71
C THR A 115 4.98 0.25 11.04
N ILE A 116 5.48 -0.84 10.48
CA ILE A 116 4.71 -1.85 9.77
C ILE A 116 4.92 -3.19 10.47
N ASP A 117 3.82 -3.78 10.93
CA ASP A 117 3.83 -5.16 11.40
C ASP A 117 3.53 -6.08 10.23
N THR A 118 4.34 -7.12 10.06
CA THR A 118 4.14 -8.15 9.05
C THR A 118 3.94 -9.51 9.70
N PHE A 119 3.08 -10.31 9.09
CA PHE A 119 3.02 -11.75 9.31
C PHE A 119 3.11 -12.41 7.94
N ILE A 120 4.21 -13.09 7.64
CA ILE A 120 4.53 -13.59 6.30
C ILE A 120 4.74 -15.10 6.34
N ALA A 121 4.21 -15.81 5.35
CA ALA A 121 4.40 -17.24 5.14
C ALA A 121 5.09 -17.51 3.81
N TRP A 122 6.01 -18.47 3.78
CA TRP A 122 6.74 -18.87 2.57
C TRP A 122 6.51 -20.33 2.17
N ASN A 123 6.67 -20.65 0.89
CA ASN A 123 6.64 -22.02 0.39
C ASN A 123 8.04 -22.68 0.37
N ASP A 124 8.08 -23.93 -0.10
CA ASP A 124 9.32 -24.71 -0.30
C ASP A 124 10.31 -24.03 -1.27
N ARG A 125 9.82 -23.16 -2.16
CA ARG A 125 10.63 -22.37 -3.10
C ARG A 125 11.09 -21.02 -2.53
N ARG A 126 10.79 -20.74 -1.25
CA ARG A 126 11.11 -19.46 -0.57
C ARG A 126 10.41 -18.25 -1.17
N GLU A 127 9.25 -18.48 -1.77
CA GLU A 127 8.36 -17.44 -2.27
C GLU A 127 7.27 -17.17 -1.22
N ILE A 128 6.87 -15.90 -1.10
CA ILE A 128 5.78 -15.47 -0.24
C ILE A 128 4.48 -16.11 -0.74
N LEU A 129 3.87 -16.93 0.12
CA LEU A 129 2.54 -17.51 -0.06
C LEU A 129 1.46 -16.57 0.47
N GLN A 130 1.74 -15.93 1.59
CA GLN A 130 0.77 -15.08 2.24
C GLN A 130 1.45 -14.00 3.06
N TYR A 131 0.84 -12.83 3.12
CA TYR A 131 1.18 -11.86 4.15
C TYR A 131 -0.03 -11.09 4.66
N ASP A 132 0.09 -10.67 5.91
CA ASP A 132 -0.72 -9.63 6.53
C ASP A 132 0.19 -8.48 6.95
N ALA A 133 -0.14 -7.26 6.53
CA ALA A 133 0.57 -6.04 6.90
C ALA A 133 -0.36 -5.10 7.68
N THR A 134 0.12 -4.60 8.82
CA THR A 134 -0.60 -3.60 9.64
C THR A 134 0.25 -2.36 9.80
N PHE A 135 -0.30 -1.21 9.43
CA PHE A 135 0.39 0.07 9.61
C PHE A 135 0.06 0.65 11.00
N ARG A 136 1.00 0.55 11.94
CA ARG A 136 0.77 1.05 13.30
C ARG A 136 0.61 2.57 13.29
N TRP A 137 -0.41 3.03 14.01
CA TRP A 137 -0.66 4.45 14.28
C TRP A 137 -0.81 5.32 13.02
N PHE A 138 -1.36 4.76 11.94
CA PHE A 138 -1.50 5.48 10.68
C PHE A 138 -2.27 6.81 10.81
N GLY A 139 -3.27 6.90 11.69
CA GLY A 139 -3.96 8.16 11.99
C GLY A 139 -3.04 9.23 12.59
N PHE A 140 -2.11 8.83 13.46
CA PHE A 140 -1.12 9.76 14.01
C PHE A 140 -0.09 10.20 12.96
N LEU A 141 0.28 9.29 12.05
CA LEU A 141 1.09 9.63 10.88
C LEU A 141 0.38 10.70 10.02
N LEU A 142 -0.91 10.49 9.68
CA LEU A 142 -1.68 11.47 8.89
C LEU A 142 -1.74 12.85 9.57
N ASP A 143 -1.95 12.90 10.89
CA ASP A 143 -1.94 14.15 11.64
C ASP A 143 -0.58 14.84 11.61
N THR A 144 0.51 14.07 11.70
CA THR A 144 1.88 14.58 11.61
C THR A 144 2.15 15.18 10.23
N LEU A 145 1.75 14.50 9.16
CA LEU A 145 1.89 14.96 7.78
C LEU A 145 1.06 16.22 7.53
N ALA A 146 -0.20 16.24 7.98
CA ALA A 146 -1.06 17.41 7.88
C ALA A 146 -0.46 18.64 8.59
N ALA A 147 0.10 18.45 9.79
CA ALA A 147 0.77 19.52 10.53
C ALA A 147 2.03 20.04 9.81
N ALA A 148 2.81 19.16 9.17
CA ALA A 148 3.97 19.55 8.38
C ALA A 148 3.57 20.42 7.16
N VAL A 149 2.52 20.03 6.44
CA VAL A 149 1.95 20.84 5.34
C VAL A 149 1.38 22.16 5.87
N ALA A 150 0.68 22.14 7.01
CA ALA A 150 0.15 23.35 7.62
C ALA A 150 1.25 24.38 7.89
N LYS A 151 2.36 23.92 8.48
CA LYS A 151 3.52 24.76 8.79
C LYS A 151 4.18 25.30 7.52
N LYS A 152 4.34 24.46 6.49
CA LYS A 152 4.97 24.84 5.22
C LYS A 152 4.15 25.89 4.47
N LEU A 153 2.83 25.76 4.49
CA LEU A 153 1.92 26.60 3.68
C LEU A 153 1.24 27.71 4.50
N GLY A 154 1.55 27.83 5.79
CA GLY A 154 0.99 28.86 6.66
C GLY A 154 -0.49 28.68 6.97
N ALA A 155 -1.00 27.44 6.99
CA ALA A 155 -2.39 27.18 7.32
C ALA A 155 -2.65 27.44 8.83
N PRO A 156 -3.59 28.33 9.18
CA PRO A 156 -3.84 28.77 10.56
C PRO A 156 -4.63 27.76 11.41
N SER A 157 -5.20 26.72 10.81
CA SER A 157 -6.02 25.71 11.50
C SER A 157 -5.82 24.31 10.94
N ARG A 158 -6.17 23.27 11.73
CA ARG A 158 -6.15 21.86 11.30
C ARG A 158 -7.06 21.61 10.09
N VAL A 159 -8.23 22.27 10.05
CA VAL A 159 -9.20 22.13 8.94
C VAL A 159 -8.61 22.68 7.65
N GLU A 160 -7.96 23.84 7.71
CA GLU A 160 -7.30 24.44 6.54
C GLU A 160 -6.07 23.62 6.11
N ALA A 161 -5.32 23.04 7.05
CA ALA A 161 -4.23 22.13 6.75
C ALA A 161 -4.69 20.91 5.96
N ILE A 162 -5.77 20.25 6.40
CA ILE A 162 -6.34 19.09 5.71
C ILE A 162 -6.90 19.50 4.35
N THR A 163 -7.56 20.65 4.25
CA THR A 163 -8.07 21.18 2.97
C THR A 163 -6.93 21.43 1.99
N THR A 164 -5.83 21.99 2.46
CA THR A 164 -4.64 22.28 1.64
C THR A 164 -3.94 20.99 1.21
N LEU A 165 -3.81 20.01 2.12
CA LEU A 165 -3.30 18.69 1.81
C LEU A 165 -4.19 17.99 0.76
N ALA A 166 -5.50 18.04 0.93
CA ALA A 166 -6.45 17.47 -0.04
C ALA A 166 -6.27 18.11 -1.42
N HIS A 167 -6.22 19.43 -1.51
CA HIS A 167 -5.98 20.11 -2.79
C HIS A 167 -4.64 19.71 -3.43
N THR A 168 -3.59 19.55 -2.62
CA THR A 168 -2.26 19.16 -3.09
C THR A 168 -2.26 17.74 -3.64
N LEU A 169 -2.85 16.78 -2.92
CA LEU A 169 -2.98 15.40 -3.39
C LEU A 169 -3.86 15.31 -4.64
N ALA A 170 -4.97 16.05 -4.70
CA ALA A 170 -5.83 16.11 -5.88
C ALA A 170 -5.07 16.64 -7.10
N THR A 171 -4.26 17.69 -6.92
CA THR A 171 -3.42 18.24 -7.99
C THR A 171 -2.46 17.16 -8.54
N GLY A 172 -1.80 16.40 -7.66
CA GLY A 172 -0.93 15.28 -8.06
C GLY A 172 -1.67 14.24 -8.89
N ILE A 173 -2.84 13.80 -8.41
CA ILE A 173 -3.66 12.80 -9.10
C ILE A 173 -4.10 13.32 -10.48
N CYS A 174 -4.56 14.56 -10.59
CA CYS A 174 -4.99 15.13 -11.86
C CYS A 174 -3.83 15.31 -12.84
N GLN A 175 -2.63 15.68 -12.36
CA GLN A 175 -1.43 15.71 -13.19
C GLN A 175 -1.04 14.32 -13.71
N ALA A 176 -1.11 13.29 -12.85
CA ALA A 176 -0.85 11.91 -13.25
C ALA A 176 -1.89 11.42 -14.27
N HIS A 177 -3.17 11.75 -14.04
CA HIS A 177 -4.26 11.48 -14.98
C HIS A 177 -4.00 12.12 -16.35
N ASP A 178 -3.76 13.42 -16.40
CA ASP A 178 -3.59 14.14 -17.67
C ASP A 178 -2.37 13.63 -18.46
N LYS A 179 -1.34 13.16 -17.75
CA LYS A 179 -0.12 12.62 -18.35
C LYS A 179 -0.29 11.20 -18.89
N TYR A 180 -0.97 10.31 -18.17
CA TYR A 180 -0.95 8.86 -18.45
C TYR A 180 -2.32 8.28 -18.83
N CYS A 181 -3.42 8.86 -18.34
CA CYS A 181 -4.78 8.39 -18.56
C CYS A 181 -5.40 9.06 -19.79
N THR A 182 -4.98 8.62 -20.96
CA THR A 182 -5.43 9.16 -22.25
C THR A 182 -6.25 8.13 -23.04
N GLY A 183 -6.91 8.58 -24.12
CA GLY A 183 -7.69 7.70 -24.99
C GLY A 183 -8.79 6.94 -24.22
N ALA A 184 -8.81 5.61 -24.36
CA ALA A 184 -9.77 4.74 -23.68
C ALA A 184 -9.59 4.69 -22.15
N SER A 185 -8.40 5.01 -21.65
CA SER A 185 -8.08 5.02 -20.22
C SER A 185 -8.40 6.35 -19.54
N LYS A 186 -8.90 7.34 -20.29
CA LYS A 186 -9.29 8.66 -19.76
C LYS A 186 -10.46 8.54 -18.78
N GLN A 187 -10.30 9.12 -17.59
CA GLN A 187 -11.29 9.03 -16.50
C GLN A 187 -12.08 10.33 -16.28
N TYR A 188 -11.46 11.46 -16.60
CA TYR A 188 -12.04 12.80 -16.48
C TYR A 188 -11.97 13.50 -17.82
N GLY A 189 -12.98 14.30 -18.16
CA GLY A 189 -13.03 15.11 -19.37
C GLY A 189 -11.88 16.12 -19.44
N ASP A 190 -11.56 16.75 -18.31
CA ASP A 190 -10.44 17.66 -18.14
C ASP A 190 -9.96 17.74 -16.68
N ASN A 191 -8.92 18.56 -16.46
CA ASN A 191 -8.33 18.77 -15.15
C ASN A 191 -9.32 19.39 -14.14
N ALA A 192 -10.22 20.27 -14.59
CA ALA A 192 -11.19 20.92 -13.72
C ALA A 192 -12.24 19.92 -13.20
N GLU A 193 -12.71 19.02 -14.07
CA GLU A 193 -13.58 17.90 -13.67
C GLU A 193 -12.89 16.99 -12.66
N CYS A 194 -11.62 16.65 -12.88
CA CYS A 194 -10.81 15.87 -11.96
C CYS A 194 -10.72 16.54 -10.57
N MET A 195 -10.35 17.82 -10.52
CA MET A 195 -10.24 18.57 -9.27
C MET A 195 -11.60 18.66 -8.55
N ASN A 196 -12.67 19.01 -9.26
CA ASN A 196 -14.02 19.11 -8.69
C ASN A 196 -14.50 17.79 -8.08
N PHE A 197 -14.22 16.67 -8.74
CA PHE A 197 -14.56 15.36 -8.19
C PHE A 197 -13.75 15.07 -6.92
N LEU A 198 -12.43 15.21 -6.99
CA LEU A 198 -11.50 14.83 -5.92
C LEU A 198 -11.61 15.69 -4.66
N THR A 199 -11.99 16.97 -4.80
CA THR A 199 -12.11 17.89 -3.65
C THR A 199 -13.55 18.18 -3.23
N GLY A 200 -14.55 17.84 -4.07
CA GLY A 200 -15.95 18.20 -3.83
C GLY A 200 -16.93 17.02 -3.79
N SER A 201 -16.63 15.91 -4.44
CA SER A 201 -17.58 14.78 -4.59
C SER A 201 -17.25 13.56 -3.73
N ILE A 202 -16.01 13.46 -3.24
CA ILE A 202 -15.56 12.38 -2.36
C ILE A 202 -14.97 12.95 -1.07
N ARG A 203 -14.96 12.12 -0.02
CA ARG A 203 -14.34 12.48 1.26
C ARG A 203 -12.81 12.36 1.17
N PHE A 204 -12.10 13.14 1.99
CA PHE A 204 -10.65 13.05 2.14
C PHE A 204 -10.22 11.61 2.43
N GLY A 205 -10.83 11.00 3.45
CA GLY A 205 -10.58 9.65 3.91
C GLY A 205 -10.06 9.63 5.35
N GLN A 206 -10.46 8.61 6.10
CA GLN A 206 -9.93 8.32 7.44
C GLN A 206 -8.70 7.40 7.35
N ASP A 207 -8.07 7.15 8.50
CA ASP A 207 -6.83 6.39 8.62
C ASP A 207 -6.93 4.90 8.22
N TYR A 208 -8.14 4.34 8.19
CA TYR A 208 -8.43 2.99 7.69
C TYR A 208 -9.02 2.98 6.27
N GLU A 209 -9.05 4.12 5.57
CA GLU A 209 -9.81 4.30 4.32
C GLU A 209 -8.96 4.42 3.04
N LEU A 210 -7.72 3.92 3.05
CA LEU A 210 -6.87 3.86 1.84
C LEU A 210 -7.30 2.76 0.84
N GLY A 211 -8.34 1.99 1.16
CA GLY A 211 -9.03 1.10 0.23
C GLY A 211 -10.46 1.53 -0.10
N ARG A 212 -10.91 2.71 0.34
CA ARG A 212 -12.31 3.17 0.23
C ARG A 212 -12.50 4.21 -0.87
N ASN A 213 -13.74 4.64 -1.09
CA ASN A 213 -14.02 5.72 -2.06
C ASN A 213 -13.59 7.09 -1.53
N THR A 214 -12.28 7.33 -1.47
CA THR A 214 -11.67 8.50 -0.84
C THR A 214 -10.58 9.11 -1.70
N LEU A 215 -10.22 10.35 -1.39
CA LEU A 215 -9.07 11.01 -2.00
C LEU A 215 -7.76 10.33 -1.59
N LEU A 216 -7.65 9.94 -0.32
CA LEU A 216 -6.49 9.22 0.20
C LEU A 216 -6.21 7.94 -0.59
N CYS A 217 -7.24 7.12 -0.85
CA CYS A 217 -7.09 5.90 -1.67
C CYS A 217 -6.54 6.24 -3.07
N ARG A 218 -7.10 7.24 -3.75
CA ARG A 218 -6.64 7.62 -5.10
C ARG A 218 -5.20 8.18 -5.08
N SER A 219 -4.82 8.87 -4.01
CA SER A 219 -3.46 9.42 -3.85
C SER A 219 -2.37 8.35 -3.81
N VAL A 220 -2.67 7.16 -3.26
CA VAL A 220 -1.70 6.05 -3.28
C VAL A 220 -1.72 5.32 -4.63
N ARG A 221 -2.89 5.22 -5.28
CA ARG A 221 -3.03 4.54 -6.58
C ARG A 221 -2.40 5.29 -7.75
N GLN A 222 -2.28 6.61 -7.67
CA GLN A 222 -1.75 7.44 -8.77
C GLN A 222 -0.34 7.02 -9.23
N GLN A 223 0.48 6.45 -8.34
CA GLN A 223 1.88 6.11 -8.65
C GLN A 223 2.00 5.03 -9.73
N MET A 224 0.94 4.22 -9.85
CA MET A 224 0.95 3.02 -10.67
C MET A 224 0.45 3.29 -12.09
N VAL A 225 -0.24 4.41 -12.34
CA VAL A 225 -0.87 4.69 -13.63
C VAL A 225 0.12 4.79 -14.79
N GLN A 226 1.39 5.04 -14.51
CA GLN A 226 2.44 5.10 -15.53
C GLN A 226 2.88 3.72 -16.06
N TYR A 227 2.62 2.64 -15.31
CA TYR A 227 3.07 1.30 -15.68
C TYR A 227 2.03 0.56 -16.52
N LEU A 228 0.76 0.64 -16.13
CA LEU A 228 -0.36 -0.03 -16.82
C LEU A 228 -1.63 0.85 -16.79
N PRO A 229 -1.69 1.93 -17.60
CA PRO A 229 -2.78 2.91 -17.55
C PRO A 229 -4.18 2.31 -17.70
N GLU A 230 -4.36 1.32 -18.56
CA GLU A 230 -5.64 0.64 -18.81
C GLU A 230 -6.20 -0.08 -17.58
N VAL A 231 -5.35 -0.53 -16.66
CA VAL A 231 -5.75 -1.15 -15.39
C VAL A 231 -5.85 -0.11 -14.30
N HIS A 232 -4.86 0.80 -14.19
CA HIS A 232 -4.72 1.65 -13.03
C HIS A 232 -5.43 3.00 -13.13
N CYS A 233 -5.69 3.53 -14.33
CA CYS A 233 -6.45 4.78 -14.47
C CYS A 233 -7.84 4.69 -13.83
N PRO A 234 -8.63 3.62 -14.03
CA PRO A 234 -9.89 3.44 -13.31
C PRO A 234 -9.78 3.61 -11.79
N HIS A 235 -8.65 3.21 -11.18
CA HIS A 235 -8.45 3.31 -9.72
C HIS A 235 -8.40 4.76 -9.22
N ILE A 236 -7.93 5.70 -10.03
CA ILE A 236 -7.91 7.13 -9.69
C ILE A 236 -9.14 7.89 -10.20
N GLY A 237 -9.99 7.24 -11.00
CA GLY A 237 -11.18 7.83 -11.60
C GLY A 237 -12.43 7.84 -10.69
N PRO A 238 -13.57 8.30 -11.22
CA PRO A 238 -14.83 8.35 -10.47
C PRO A 238 -15.33 6.99 -9.98
N THR A 239 -15.15 5.94 -10.79
CA THR A 239 -15.59 4.58 -10.46
C THR A 239 -14.71 3.92 -9.40
N GLY A 240 -13.48 4.41 -9.21
CA GLY A 240 -12.48 3.82 -8.33
C GLY A 240 -11.95 2.45 -8.80
N GLY A 241 -12.39 1.96 -9.96
CA GLY A 241 -11.94 0.71 -10.58
C GLY A 241 -11.95 -0.52 -9.66
N GLY A 242 -12.89 -0.58 -8.70
CA GLY A 242 -12.95 -1.64 -7.69
C GLY A 242 -11.89 -1.56 -6.58
N MET A 243 -10.94 -0.63 -6.67
CA MET A 243 -9.87 -0.45 -5.68
C MET A 243 -10.12 0.70 -4.71
N CYS A 244 -10.85 1.74 -5.13
CA CYS A 244 -11.26 2.87 -4.30
C CYS A 244 -12.79 2.98 -4.25
N VAL A 245 -13.43 1.99 -3.62
CA VAL A 245 -14.89 1.87 -3.53
C VAL A 245 -15.35 1.57 -2.08
N ASP A 246 -16.61 1.87 -1.77
CA ASP A 246 -17.21 1.65 -0.45
C ASP A 246 -18.03 0.35 -0.43
N ASP A 247 -17.33 -0.79 -0.51
CA ASP A 247 -17.90 -2.13 -0.72
C ASP A 247 -17.69 -3.10 0.46
N GLN A 248 -17.22 -2.62 1.62
CA GLN A 248 -17.10 -3.47 2.80
C GLN A 248 -17.46 -2.71 4.08
N THR A 249 -18.14 -3.41 4.98
CA THR A 249 -18.44 -2.99 6.34
C THR A 249 -17.30 -3.30 7.31
N TYR A 250 -17.37 -2.76 8.53
CA TYR A 250 -16.42 -3.11 9.60
C TYR A 250 -16.51 -4.59 9.97
N GLU A 251 -17.72 -5.13 10.10
CA GLU A 251 -17.93 -6.54 10.47
C GLU A 251 -17.35 -7.48 9.42
N GLU A 252 -17.60 -7.23 8.13
CA GLU A 252 -16.99 -8.01 7.05
C GLU A 252 -15.47 -7.97 7.10
N LYS A 253 -14.87 -6.79 7.31
CA LYS A 253 -13.41 -6.64 7.40
C LYS A 253 -12.82 -7.37 8.61
N ALA A 254 -13.47 -7.27 9.78
CA ALA A 254 -13.00 -7.88 11.02
C ALA A 254 -13.15 -9.40 11.03
N LEU A 255 -14.20 -9.93 10.39
CA LEU A 255 -14.47 -11.37 10.30
C LEU A 255 -13.84 -12.02 9.05
N GLU A 256 -13.18 -11.22 8.22
CA GLU A 256 -12.58 -11.69 6.97
C GLU A 256 -11.52 -12.76 7.21
N THR A 257 -11.84 -13.99 6.81
CA THR A 257 -10.88 -15.09 6.75
C THR A 257 -10.19 -15.07 5.39
N TYR A 258 -9.21 -14.18 5.24
CA TYR A 258 -8.44 -14.08 4.00
C TYR A 258 -7.29 -15.10 3.95
N SER A 259 -6.79 -15.49 5.10
CA SER A 259 -5.71 -16.47 5.24
C SER A 259 -6.16 -17.88 4.86
N ARG A 260 -5.55 -18.50 3.84
CA ARG A 260 -5.85 -19.90 3.48
C ARG A 260 -5.47 -20.85 4.61
N THR A 261 -6.17 -21.99 4.64
CA THR A 261 -6.16 -23.09 5.63
C THR A 261 -4.78 -23.62 6.06
N LEU A 262 -3.68 -23.23 5.41
CA LEU A 262 -2.31 -23.65 5.73
C LEU A 262 -1.87 -23.20 7.14
N LEU A 263 -2.27 -22.00 7.59
CA LEU A 263 -1.91 -21.50 8.93
C LEU A 263 -2.72 -22.18 10.05
N LEU A 264 -3.99 -22.51 9.80
CA LEU A 264 -4.90 -23.09 10.80
C LEU A 264 -4.77 -24.61 10.93
N SER A 265 -4.27 -25.30 9.91
CA SER A 265 -4.14 -26.77 9.90
C SER A 265 -2.98 -27.31 10.73
N VAL A 266 -2.07 -26.44 11.21
CA VAL A 266 -0.94 -26.85 12.05
C VAL A 266 -1.25 -26.76 13.55
N VAL A 267 -2.24 -25.96 13.97
CA VAL A 267 -2.45 -25.63 15.39
C VAL A 267 -3.61 -26.39 16.04
N HIS A 268 -4.56 -26.95 15.28
CA HIS A 268 -5.71 -27.65 15.84
C HIS A 268 -5.91 -29.05 15.22
N PRO A 269 -5.52 -30.15 15.90
CA PRO A 269 -6.34 -31.35 15.79
C PRO A 269 -7.75 -30.93 16.21
N LYS A 270 -8.75 -31.22 15.37
CA LYS A 270 -10.17 -30.94 15.64
C LYS A 270 -10.46 -31.17 17.13
N ARG A 271 -10.83 -30.12 17.86
CA ARG A 271 -11.51 -30.32 19.15
C ARG A 271 -12.82 -31.03 18.79
N MET A 272 -12.94 -32.30 19.20
CA MET A 272 -14.22 -33.01 19.26
C MET A 272 -15.09 -32.35 20.32
#